data_AF-A0A6N2LX67-F1
#
_entry.id   AF-A0A6N2LX67-F1
#
_cell.length_a   1.000
_cell.length_b   1.000
_cell.length_c   1.000
_cell.angle_alpha   90.00
_cell.angle_beta   90.00
_cell.angle_gamma   90.00
#
_symmetry.space_group_name_H-M   'P 1'
#
loop_
_entity.id
_entity.type
_entity.pdbx_description
1 polymer ?
#
loop_
_entity_poly.entity_id
_entity_poly.type
_entity_poly.pdbx_seq_one_letter_code
_entity_poly.pdbx_strand_id
1 'polypeptide(L)'
;MAISKQEKLNELLDSEGGISKRKDAPKGYLKLLLLTAASGAIRSGEAIQSNRELSMILDALLKTRSRVVLMDIINKNGLRMLHNIMKQYRMDFKKIPILRKVLKVLEHLALREILTLEHISGGPPCPGMESLTESMLSLTEHDDKQFSR
;
A
#
# COMPACT_ATOMS: atom_id res chain seq x y z
N MET A 1 10.10 15.88 21.65
CA MET A 1 10.64 15.43 20.35
C MET A 1 9.60 14.57 19.67
N ALA A 2 9.24 14.86 18.42
CA ALA A 2 8.35 13.98 17.66
C ALA A 2 9.14 12.76 17.18
N ILE A 3 8.75 11.56 17.61
CA ILE A 3 9.36 10.30 17.13
C ILE A 3 9.13 10.21 15.62
N SER A 4 10.20 9.97 14.85
CA SER A 4 10.11 9.87 13.39
C SER A 4 9.29 8.66 12.96
N LYS A 5 8.71 8.69 11.76
CA LYS A 5 7.95 7.55 11.22
C LYS A 5 8.82 6.30 11.04
N GLN A 6 10.12 6.46 10.81
CA GLN A 6 11.05 5.34 10.71
C GLN A 6 11.23 4.64 12.06
N GLU A 7 11.38 5.40 13.14
CA GLU A 7 11.52 4.84 14.48
C GLU A 7 10.24 4.10 14.89
N LYS A 8 9.07 4.72 14.64
CA LYS A 8 7.77 4.06 14.85
C LYS A 8 7.62 2.80 14.00
N LEU A 9 8.15 2.77 12.78
CA LEU A 9 8.14 1.57 11.96
C LEU A 9 9.02 0.50 12.60
N ASN A 10 10.26 0.84 12.95
CA ASN A 10 11.24 -0.08 13.55
C ASN A 10 10.70 -0.74 14.83
N GLU A 11 9.96 0.01 15.65
CA GLU A 11 9.29 -0.51 16.85
C GLU A 11 8.28 -1.61 16.55
N LEU A 12 7.76 -1.72 15.33
CA LEU A 12 6.75 -2.70 14.91
C LEU A 12 7.36 -3.93 14.22
N LEU A 13 8.63 -3.86 13.79
CA LEU A 13 9.29 -4.89 12.99
C LEU A 13 9.87 -6.03 13.84
N ASP A 14 10.07 -7.19 13.21
CA ASP A 14 10.91 -8.28 13.69
C ASP A 14 12.36 -8.13 13.20
N SER A 15 13.23 -9.08 13.58
CA SER A 15 14.67 -9.07 13.22
C SER A 15 14.91 -9.14 11.70
N GLU A 16 13.95 -9.63 10.92
CA GLU A 16 14.05 -9.76 9.47
C GLU A 16 13.50 -8.51 8.75
N GLY A 17 13.01 -7.52 9.51
CA GLY A 17 12.37 -6.32 9.00
C GLY A 17 10.93 -6.54 8.51
N GLY A 18 10.32 -7.69 8.83
CA GLY A 18 8.89 -7.95 8.65
C GLY A 18 8.08 -7.40 9.82
N ILE A 19 6.76 -7.33 9.69
CA ILE A 19 5.89 -6.87 10.78
C ILE A 19 5.80 -7.97 11.84
N SER A 20 6.14 -7.62 13.07
CA SER A 20 6.20 -8.59 14.18
C SER A 20 4.82 -9.18 14.51
N LYS A 21 4.81 -10.37 15.12
CA LYS A 21 3.58 -11.07 15.56
C LYS A 21 2.95 -10.48 16.83
N ARG A 22 3.50 -9.39 17.38
CA ARG A 22 2.96 -8.75 18.58
C ARG A 22 1.54 -8.24 18.30
N LYS A 23 0.68 -8.31 19.33
CA LYS A 23 -0.76 -8.04 19.22
C LYS A 23 -1.09 -6.66 18.65
N ASP A 24 -0.25 -5.68 18.94
CA ASP A 24 -0.40 -4.28 18.54
C ASP A 24 0.29 -3.94 17.22
N ALA A 25 1.24 -4.76 16.75
CA ALA A 25 2.05 -4.44 15.57
C ALA A 25 1.24 -4.29 14.27
N PRO A 26 0.28 -5.18 13.92
CA PRO A 26 -0.56 -5.00 12.73
C PRO A 26 -1.39 -3.70 12.77
N LYS A 27 -1.92 -3.35 13.95
CA LYS A 27 -2.72 -2.14 14.14
C LYS A 27 -1.84 -0.88 14.05
N GLY A 28 -0.67 -0.91 14.68
CA GLY A 28 0.33 0.16 14.59
C GLY A 28 0.79 0.38 13.15
N TYR A 29 1.02 -0.70 12.41
CA TYR A 29 1.39 -0.68 11.00
C TYR A 29 0.32 0.00 10.14
N LEU A 30 -0.95 -0.42 10.27
CA LEU A 30 -2.07 0.19 9.53
C LEU A 30 -2.21 1.69 9.83
N LYS A 31 -2.05 2.09 11.11
CA LYS A 31 -2.06 3.51 11.48
C LYS A 31 -0.92 4.28 10.78
N LEU A 32 0.27 3.71 10.75
CA LEU A 32 1.43 4.33 10.12
C LEU A 32 1.26 4.44 8.59
N LEU A 33 0.75 3.40 7.94
CA LEU A 33 0.44 3.40 6.50
C LEU A 33 -0.58 4.51 6.17
N LEU A 34 -1.62 4.68 7.00
CA LEU A 34 -2.68 5.66 6.79
C LEU A 34 -2.13 7.09 6.84
N LEU A 35 -1.41 7.41 7.91
CA LEU A 35 -0.84 8.73 8.12
C LEU A 35 0.18 9.09 7.03
N THR A 36 0.94 8.11 6.55
CA THR A 36 1.96 8.34 5.53
C THR A 36 1.34 8.50 4.14
N ALA A 37 0.33 7.69 3.79
CA ALA A 37 -0.41 7.82 2.54
C ALA A 37 -1.14 9.17 2.45
N ALA A 38 -1.77 9.60 3.55
CA ALA A 38 -2.47 10.89 3.61
C ALA A 38 -1.53 12.09 3.42
N SER A 39 -0.33 12.06 4.02
CA SER A 39 0.69 13.10 3.84
C SER A 39 1.20 13.17 2.39
N GLY A 40 1.31 12.03 1.70
CA GLY A 40 1.72 11.97 0.30
C GLY A 40 0.71 12.52 -0.72
N ALA A 41 -0.51 12.86 -0.29
CA ALA A 41 -1.53 13.54 -1.10
C ALA A 41 -1.29 15.05 -1.21
N ILE A 42 -0.44 15.62 -0.36
CA ILE A 42 -0.14 17.05 -0.32
C ILE A 42 0.96 17.33 -1.36
N ARG A 43 0.70 18.27 -2.30
CA ARG A 43 1.52 18.54 -3.50
C ARG A 43 2.88 19.23 -3.26
N SER A 44 3.32 19.44 -2.01
CA SER A 44 4.54 20.19 -1.66
C SER A 44 5.74 19.28 -1.33
N GLY A 45 6.89 19.86 -0.94
CA GLY A 45 8.17 19.17 -0.68
C GLY A 45 8.13 17.99 0.32
N GLU A 46 7.04 17.82 1.07
CA GLU A 46 6.75 16.62 1.87
C GLU A 46 6.52 15.36 1.01
N ALA A 47 6.26 15.50 -0.30
CA ALA A 47 6.02 14.40 -1.22
C ALA A 47 7.21 13.44 -1.38
N ILE A 48 8.45 13.95 -1.32
CA ILE A 48 9.66 13.11 -1.47
C ILE A 48 9.88 12.28 -0.19
N GLN A 49 9.79 12.93 0.98
CA GLN A 49 9.94 12.26 2.27
C GLN A 49 8.83 11.23 2.49
N SER A 50 7.57 11.57 2.21
CA SER A 50 6.44 10.65 2.31
C SER A 50 6.56 9.48 1.33
N ASN A 51 7.13 9.65 0.14
CA ASN A 51 7.41 8.54 -0.79
C ASN A 51 8.47 7.58 -0.21
N ARG A 52 9.56 8.11 0.36
CA ARG A 52 10.58 7.27 1.02
C ARG A 52 9.97 6.48 2.18
N GLU A 53 9.19 7.14 3.03
CA GLU A 53 8.49 6.52 4.16
C GLU A 53 7.49 5.45 3.70
N LEU A 54 6.66 5.74 2.68
CA LEU A 54 5.76 4.77 2.08
C LEU A 54 6.53 3.56 1.53
N SER A 55 7.66 3.79 0.86
CA SER A 55 8.50 2.72 0.34
C SER A 55 9.00 1.79 1.45
N MET A 56 9.41 2.34 2.60
CA MET A 56 9.86 1.56 3.76
C MET A 56 8.70 0.80 4.43
N ILE A 57 7.52 1.42 4.54
CA ILE A 57 6.30 0.79 5.07
C ILE A 57 5.84 -0.37 4.16
N LEU A 58 5.91 -0.21 2.84
CA LEU A 58 5.58 -1.29 1.89
C LEU A 58 6.61 -2.42 1.93
N ASP A 59 7.90 -2.12 2.14
CA ASP A 59 8.93 -3.16 2.33
C ASP A 59 8.70 -4.01 3.56
N ALA A 60 8.26 -3.42 4.67
CA ALA A 60 7.93 -4.19 5.88
C ALA A 60 6.84 -5.25 5.59
N LEU A 61 5.86 -4.91 4.76
CA LEU A 61 4.81 -5.84 4.36
C LEU A 61 5.36 -6.95 3.46
N LEU A 62 6.22 -6.62 2.48
CA LEU A 62 6.90 -7.61 1.63
C LEU A 62 7.82 -8.56 2.41
N LYS A 63 8.41 -8.09 3.50
CA LYS A 63 9.31 -8.88 4.36
C LYS A 63 8.58 -9.72 5.40
N THR A 64 7.29 -9.46 5.63
CA THR A 64 6.50 -10.17 6.65
C THR A 64 6.30 -11.63 6.24
N ARG A 65 6.92 -12.56 6.98
CA ARG A 65 6.81 -14.01 6.71
C ARG A 65 5.52 -14.63 7.29
N SER A 66 4.99 -14.03 8.35
CA SER A 66 3.85 -14.58 9.09
C SER A 66 2.55 -14.42 8.32
N ARG A 67 2.00 -15.54 7.81
CA ARG A 67 0.72 -15.57 7.09
C ARG A 67 -0.42 -14.98 7.92
N VAL A 68 -0.44 -15.27 9.23
CA VAL A 68 -1.44 -14.75 10.17
C VAL A 68 -1.37 -13.22 10.29
N VAL A 69 -0.18 -12.65 10.32
CA VAL A 69 0.00 -11.18 10.39
C VAL A 69 -0.44 -10.53 9.09
N LEU A 70 -0.08 -11.12 7.94
CA LEU A 70 -0.52 -10.64 6.63
C LEU A 70 -2.05 -10.66 6.51
N MET A 71 -2.70 -11.77 6.88
CA MET A 71 -4.16 -11.87 6.89
C MET A 71 -4.81 -10.84 7.82
N ASP A 72 -4.27 -10.66 9.03
CA ASP A 72 -4.81 -9.68 9.98
C ASP A 72 -4.74 -8.24 9.43
N ILE A 73 -3.64 -7.88 8.77
CA ILE A 73 -3.47 -6.57 8.12
C ILE A 73 -4.47 -6.40 6.98
N ILE A 74 -4.57 -7.39 6.10
CA ILE A 74 -5.43 -7.33 4.91
C ILE A 74 -6.90 -7.25 5.30
N ASN A 75 -7.35 -8.11 6.23
CA ASN A 75 -8.75 -8.17 6.67
C ASN A 75 -9.19 -6.93 7.45
N LYS A 76 -8.29 -6.26 8.18
CA LYS A 76 -8.67 -5.07 8.97
C LYS A 76 -8.93 -3.84 8.13
N ASN A 77 -8.09 -3.57 7.12
CA ASN A 77 -8.27 -2.48 6.15
C ASN A 77 -7.15 -2.40 5.10
N GLY A 78 -6.08 -3.20 5.24
CA GLY A 78 -4.84 -3.03 4.50
C GLY A 78 -5.05 -3.03 3.00
N LEU A 79 -5.91 -3.92 2.48
CA LEU A 79 -6.21 -3.99 1.06
C LEU A 79 -6.85 -2.70 0.53
N ARG A 80 -7.84 -2.15 1.25
CA ARG A 80 -8.47 -0.88 0.88
C ARG A 80 -7.47 0.27 0.89
N MET A 81 -6.51 0.26 1.82
CA MET A 81 -5.46 1.28 1.87
C MET A 81 -4.49 1.16 0.69
N LEU A 82 -4.10 -0.06 0.31
CA LEU A 82 -3.28 -0.32 -0.88
C LEU A 82 -4.00 0.14 -2.16
N HIS A 83 -5.29 -0.18 -2.29
CA HIS A 83 -6.15 0.30 -3.37
C HIS A 83 -6.17 1.83 -3.43
N ASN A 84 -6.37 2.51 -2.31
CA ASN A 84 -6.40 3.98 -2.26
C ASN A 84 -5.07 4.60 -2.70
N ILE A 85 -3.93 4.04 -2.29
CA ILE A 85 -2.60 4.51 -2.73
C ILE A 85 -2.45 4.34 -4.24
N MET A 86 -2.84 3.18 -4.77
CA MET A 86 -2.79 2.90 -6.21
C MET A 86 -3.64 3.91 -6.99
N LYS A 87 -4.90 4.12 -6.59
CA LYS A 87 -5.81 5.09 -7.20
C LYS A 87 -5.28 6.53 -7.13
N GLN A 88 -4.64 6.90 -6.02
CA GLN A 88 -4.07 8.23 -5.83
C GLN A 88 -2.85 8.47 -6.74
N TYR A 89 -2.03 7.45 -6.97
CA TYR A 89 -0.73 7.58 -7.66
C TYR A 89 -0.76 7.19 -9.13
N ARG A 90 -1.86 6.65 -9.66
CA ARG A 90 -1.96 6.16 -11.04
C ARG A 90 -1.68 7.19 -12.14
N MET A 91 -1.90 8.49 -11.88
CA MET A 91 -1.73 9.57 -12.88
C MET A 91 -0.43 10.37 -12.70
N ASP A 92 0.39 10.07 -11.70
CA ASP A 92 1.62 10.82 -11.41
C ASP A 92 2.85 9.98 -11.77
N PHE A 93 3.50 10.33 -12.88
CA PHE A 93 4.73 9.66 -13.35
C PHE A 93 5.82 9.61 -12.28
N LYS A 94 5.92 10.63 -11.41
CA LYS A 94 6.90 10.66 -10.31
C LYS A 94 6.58 9.64 -9.21
N LYS A 95 5.35 9.13 -9.18
CA LYS A 95 4.85 8.15 -8.21
C LYS A 95 4.85 6.71 -8.74
N ILE A 96 5.21 6.50 -10.01
CA ILE A 96 5.37 5.17 -10.62
C ILE A 96 6.20 4.20 -9.75
N PRO A 97 7.33 4.61 -9.10
CA PRO A 97 8.07 3.70 -8.23
C PRO A 97 7.26 3.17 -7.04
N ILE A 98 6.41 4.01 -6.44
CA ILE A 98 5.53 3.58 -5.34
C ILE A 98 4.40 2.70 -5.87
N LEU A 99 3.82 3.05 -7.02
CA LEU A 99 2.80 2.24 -7.69
C LEU A 99 3.31 0.82 -8.00
N ARG A 100 4.49 0.70 -8.61
CA ARG A 100 5.15 -0.60 -8.86
C ARG A 100 5.34 -1.39 -7.57
N LYS A 101 5.66 -0.71 -6.47
CA LYS A 101 5.86 -1.35 -5.16
C LYS A 101 4.55 -1.84 -4.54
N VAL A 102 3.45 -1.10 -4.71
CA VAL A 102 2.11 -1.56 -4.32
C VAL A 102 1.71 -2.79 -5.14
N LEU A 103 1.94 -2.79 -6.46
CA LEU A 103 1.68 -3.96 -7.30
C LEU A 103 2.50 -5.18 -6.85
N LYS A 104 3.78 -5.00 -6.51
CA LYS A 104 4.62 -6.07 -5.95
C LYS A 104 4.09 -6.62 -4.62
N VAL A 105 3.52 -5.74 -3.77
CA VAL A 105 2.84 -6.17 -2.53
C VAL A 105 1.61 -7.02 -2.85
N LEU A 106 0.76 -6.59 -3.79
CA LEU A 106 -0.44 -7.33 -4.18
C LEU A 106 -0.07 -8.71 -4.76
N GLU A 107 0.91 -8.75 -5.66
CA GLU A 107 1.47 -9.99 -6.20
C GLU A 107 2.00 -10.91 -5.09
N HIS A 108 2.79 -10.38 -4.16
CA HIS A 108 3.32 -11.14 -3.03
C HIS A 108 2.21 -11.74 -2.14
N LEU A 109 1.14 -10.98 -1.89
CA LEU A 109 0.00 -11.45 -1.11
C LEU A 109 -0.82 -12.50 -1.86
N ALA A 110 -0.96 -12.37 -3.18
CA ALA A 110 -1.64 -13.35 -4.02
C ALA A 110 -0.85 -14.67 -4.09
N LEU A 111 0.47 -14.61 -4.31
CA LEU A 111 1.36 -15.78 -4.34
C LEU A 111 1.40 -16.55 -3.01
N ARG A 112 1.06 -15.89 -1.90
CA ARG A 112 0.96 -16.49 -0.56
C ARG A 112 -0.46 -16.89 -0.16
N GLU A 113 -1.40 -16.83 -1.09
CA GLU A 113 -2.82 -17.12 -0.87
C GLU A 113 -3.40 -16.30 0.31
N ILE A 114 -2.94 -15.05 0.46
CA ILE A 114 -3.52 -14.07 1.37
C ILE A 114 -4.67 -13.34 0.67
N LEU A 115 -4.44 -12.94 -0.59
CA LEU A 115 -5.50 -12.41 -1.45
C LEU A 115 -6.15 -13.57 -2.19
N THR A 116 -7.46 -13.70 -2.01
CA THR A 116 -8.29 -14.65 -2.77
C THR A 116 -8.98 -13.92 -3.93
N LEU A 117 -9.57 -14.68 -4.85
CA LEU A 117 -10.35 -14.10 -5.96
C LEU A 117 -11.45 -13.17 -5.42
N GLU A 118 -12.13 -13.54 -4.34
CA GLU A 118 -13.18 -12.72 -3.71
C GLU A 118 -12.69 -11.35 -3.26
N HIS A 119 -11.42 -11.24 -2.81
CA HIS A 119 -10.83 -9.95 -2.45
C HIS A 119 -10.57 -9.05 -3.67
N ILE A 120 -10.34 -9.66 -4.84
CA ILE A 120 -9.97 -8.96 -6.08
C ILE A 120 -11.22 -8.60 -6.88
N SER A 121 -12.08 -9.60 -7.14
CA SER A 121 -13.33 -9.47 -7.88
C SER A 121 -14.48 -8.95 -7.03
N GLY A 122 -14.23 -8.65 -5.75
CA GLY A 122 -15.18 -8.00 -4.88
C GLY A 122 -15.65 -6.68 -5.48
N GLY A 123 -16.95 -6.42 -5.35
CA GLY A 123 -17.54 -5.15 -5.73
C GLY A 123 -16.92 -3.97 -4.95
N PRO A 124 -17.23 -2.73 -5.34
CA PRO A 124 -16.69 -1.56 -4.66
C PRO A 124 -17.11 -1.55 -3.17
N PRO A 125 -16.26 -1.03 -2.27
CA PRO A 125 -16.55 -1.05 -0.82
C PRO A 125 -17.87 -0.34 -0.45
N CYS A 126 -18.27 0.66 -1.24
CA CYS A 126 -19.51 1.41 -1.13
C CYS A 126 -20.03 1.76 -2.54
N PRO A 127 -21.33 2.01 -2.73
CA PRO A 127 -21.86 2.52 -4.00
C PRO A 127 -21.13 3.78 -4.46
N GLY A 128 -20.72 3.81 -5.74
CA GLY A 128 -19.98 4.94 -6.34
C GLY A 128 -18.48 4.97 -6.05
N MET A 129 -17.93 4.02 -5.30
CA MET A 129 -16.47 3.80 -5.25
C MET A 129 -15.99 2.93 -6.40
N GLU A 130 -14.69 3.04 -6.70
CA GLU A 130 -14.00 2.18 -7.66
C GLU A 130 -13.61 0.88 -6.96
N SER A 131 -13.76 -0.26 -7.63
CA SER A 131 -13.30 -1.56 -7.13
C SER A 131 -11.79 -1.74 -7.30
N LEU A 132 -11.20 -2.71 -6.59
CA LEU A 132 -9.78 -3.05 -6.79
C LEU A 132 -9.51 -3.49 -8.24
N THR A 133 -10.41 -4.27 -8.82
CA THR A 133 -10.32 -4.72 -10.22
C THR A 133 -10.35 -3.54 -11.19
N GLU A 134 -11.29 -2.60 -11.03
CA GLU A 134 -11.35 -1.39 -11.87
C GLU A 134 -10.08 -0.56 -11.77
N SER A 135 -9.52 -0.37 -10.56
CA SER A 135 -8.25 0.35 -10.43
C SER A 135 -7.11 -0.37 -11.16
N MET A 136 -7.02 -1.70 -11.04
CA MET A 136 -5.99 -2.48 -11.73
C MET A 136 -6.13 -2.39 -13.26
N LEU A 137 -7.37 -2.46 -13.78
CA LEU A 137 -7.65 -2.28 -15.20
C LEU A 137 -7.27 -0.87 -15.66
N SER A 138 -7.60 0.17 -14.88
CA SER A 138 -7.26 1.56 -15.23
C SER A 138 -5.76 1.83 -15.33
N LEU A 139 -4.91 1.00 -14.72
CA LEU A 139 -3.45 1.09 -14.89
C LEU A 139 -2.99 0.65 -16.29
N THR A 140 -3.79 -0.16 -16.98
CA THR A 140 -3.53 -0.60 -18.35
C THR A 140 -4.08 0.37 -19.39
N GLU A 141 -4.93 1.31 -18.98
CA GLU A 141 -5.65 2.22 -19.88
C GLU A 141 -4.87 3.48 -20.28
N HIS A 142 -3.61 3.65 -19.85
CA HIS A 142 -2.84 4.88 -20.14
C HIS A 142 -1.72 4.75 -21.20
N ASP A 143 -1.90 5.60 -22.23
CA ASP A 143 -0.97 6.16 -23.24
C ASP A 143 -0.73 5.44 -24.59
N ASP A 144 -1.80 5.11 -25.34
CA ASP A 144 -1.76 4.98 -26.81
C ASP A 144 -2.24 6.26 -27.55
N LYS A 145 -2.29 7.40 -26.85
CA LYS A 145 -2.75 8.68 -27.42
C LYS A 145 -1.91 9.88 -27.00
N GLN A 146 -0.60 9.87 -27.26
CA GLN A 146 0.17 11.13 -27.43
C GLN A 146 1.36 10.96 -28.38
N PHE A 147 1.09 10.82 -29.68
CA PHE A 147 1.96 11.34 -30.74
C PHE A 147 1.08 11.84 -31.90
N SER A 148 0.78 13.13 -31.88
CA SER A 148 0.67 13.97 -33.10
C SER A 148 0.14 15.34 -32.70
N ARG A 149 1.05 16.30 -32.52
CA ARG A 149 0.89 17.67 -33.03
C ARG A 149 2.27 18.29 -33.18
#